data_AF-D7T0Y9-F1
#
_entry.id   AF-D7T0Y9-F1
#
_cell.length_a   1.000
_cell.length_b   1.000
_cell.length_c   1.000
_cell.angle_alpha   90.00
_cell.angle_beta   90.00
_cell.angle_gamma   90.00
#
_symmetry.space_group_name_H-M   'P 1'
#
loop_
_entity.id
_entity.type
_entity.pdbx_description
1 polymer ?
#
loop_
_entity_poly.entity_id
_entity_poly.type
_entity_poly.pdbx_seq_one_letter_code
_entity_poly.pdbx_strand_id
1 'polypeptide(L)' 'MPIHWYLCVIDFKNSHIQILDSLRSRSRDEFRFKNVKTVVEFCQTFFKLYDIGKDIFQFSINWVPSIPTQDNGLV' A
#
# COMPACT_ATOMS: atom_id res chain seq x y z
N MET A 1 13.30 -7.40 13.76
CA MET A 1 11.93 -7.68 13.29
C MET A 1 12.05 -8.57 12.07
N PRO A 2 11.45 -9.77 12.07
CA PRO A 2 11.57 -10.66 10.93
C PRO A 2 10.97 -9.95 9.71
N ILE A 3 11.56 -10.24 8.57
CA ILE A 3 11.22 -9.67 7.27
C ILE A 3 9.70 -9.74 7.07
N HIS A 4 9.08 -8.59 6.75
CA HIS A 4 7.65 -8.52 6.44
C HIS A 4 7.48 -8.02 5.01
N TRP A 5 6.61 -8.69 4.26
CA TRP A 5 6.35 -8.41 2.86
C TRP A 5 5.00 -7.71 2.70
N TYR A 6 4.95 -6.75 1.79
CA TYR A 6 3.75 -6.07 1.36
C TYR A 6 3.62 -6.19 -0.16
N LEU A 7 2.39 -6.12 -0.66
CA LEU A 7 2.14 -6.01 -2.10
C LEU A 7 1.53 -4.65 -2.41
N CYS A 8 2.21 -3.85 -3.24
CA CYS A 8 1.68 -2.61 -3.79
C CYS A 8 1.16 -2.88 -5.21
N VAL A 9 -0.09 -2.53 -5.48
CA VAL A 9 -0.74 -2.64 -6.80
C VAL A 9 -1.02 -1.24 -7.29
N ILE A 10 -0.51 -0.92 -8.49
CA ILE A 10 -0.77 0.33 -9.18
C ILE A 10 -1.68 0.02 -10.36
N ASP A 11 -2.93 0.40 -10.23
CA ASP A 11 -3.95 0.26 -11.26
C ASP A 11 -4.00 1.54 -12.09
N PHE A 12 -3.32 1.53 -13.23
CA PHE A 12 -3.31 2.66 -14.17
C PHE A 12 -4.68 2.91 -14.81
N LYS A 13 -5.51 1.88 -14.96
CA LYS A 13 -6.82 2.01 -15.61
C LYS A 13 -7.78 2.80 -14.73
N ASN A 14 -7.73 2.57 -13.43
CA ASN A 14 -8.60 3.23 -12.44
C ASN A 14 -7.88 4.35 -11.68
N SER A 15 -6.65 4.70 -12.07
CA SER A 15 -5.79 5.66 -11.37
C SER A 15 -5.75 5.42 -9.87
N HIS A 16 -5.50 4.18 -9.46
CA HIS A 16 -5.63 3.77 -8.07
C HIS A 16 -4.39 3.01 -7.58
N ILE A 17 -3.88 3.37 -6.40
CA ILE A 17 -2.80 2.64 -5.73
C ILE A 17 -3.35 1.92 -4.48
N GLN A 18 -3.15 0.61 -4.41
CA GLN A 18 -3.55 -0.25 -3.28
C GLN A 18 -2.33 -0.87 -2.63
N ILE A 19 -2.33 -0.95 -1.30
CA ILE A 19 -1.36 -1.77 -0.57
C ILE A 19 -2.08 -2.86 0.20
N LEU A 20 -1.62 -4.09 0.00
CA LEU A 20 -2.13 -5.29 0.60
C LEU A 20 -1.16 -5.78 1.68
N ASP A 21 -1.68 -5.95 2.88
CA ASP A 21 -0.98 -6.53 4.02
C ASP A 21 -1.81 -7.67 4.60
N SER A 22 -1.21 -8.86 4.67
CA SER A 22 -1.84 -10.04 5.24
C SER A 22 -1.73 -10.13 6.77
N LEU A 23 -0.88 -9.35 7.45
CA LEU A 23 -0.77 -9.35 8.92
C LEU A 23 -1.72 -8.33 9.56
N ARG A 24 -2.81 -8.79 10.17
CA ARG A 24 -3.72 -7.92 10.94
C ARG A 24 -3.19 -7.69 12.36
N SER A 25 -2.46 -6.59 12.57
CA SER A 25 -1.91 -6.28 13.89
C SER A 25 -1.96 -4.78 14.16
N ARG A 26 -2.93 -4.34 14.97
CA ARG A 26 -3.16 -2.91 15.25
C ARG A 26 -1.94 -2.16 15.79
N SER A 27 -1.06 -2.85 16.52
CA SER A 27 0.19 -2.27 17.05
C SER A 27 1.21 -1.90 15.98
N ARG A 28 1.01 -2.34 14.73
CA ARG A 28 1.91 -2.09 13.59
C ARG A 28 1.33 -1.12 12.57
N ASP A 29 0.13 -0.61 12.78
CA ASP A 29 -0.56 0.23 11.81
C ASP A 29 0.19 1.54 11.55
N GLU A 30 0.73 2.19 12.58
CA GLU A 30 1.43 3.47 12.44
C GLU A 30 2.71 3.35 11.58
N PHE A 31 3.50 2.29 11.79
CA PHE A 31 4.69 1.99 10.98
C PHE A 31 4.33 1.64 9.53
N ARG A 32 3.24 0.88 9.33
CA ARG A 32 2.70 0.58 8.00
C ARG A 32 2.28 1.85 7.29
N PHE A 33 1.41 2.65 7.90
CA PHE A 33 0.93 3.91 7.34
C PHE A 33 2.10 4.79 6.92
N LYS A 34 3.16 4.87 7.72
CA LYS A 34 4.36 5.64 7.37
C LYS A 34 5.08 5.10 6.12
N ASN A 35 5.41 3.81 6.07
CA ASN A 35 6.13 3.22 4.93
C ASN A 35 5.29 3.25 3.65
N VAL A 36 4.00 2.93 3.79
CA VAL A 36 3.02 2.96 2.71
C VAL A 36 2.90 4.38 2.15
N LYS A 37 2.79 5.40 3.02
CA LYS A 37 2.78 6.80 2.61
C LYS A 37 4.02 7.18 1.81
N THR A 38 5.21 6.74 2.24
CA THR A 38 6.45 6.98 1.48
C THR A 38 6.43 6.37 0.09
N VAL A 39 5.93 5.14 -0.08
CA VAL A 39 5.80 4.49 -1.40
C VAL A 39 4.82 5.27 -2.29
N VAL A 40 3.71 5.74 -1.73
CA VAL A 40 2.70 6.52 -2.46
C VAL A 40 3.26 7.87 -2.91
N GLU A 41 3.93 8.60 -2.02
CA GLU A 41 4.56 9.88 -2.32
C GLU A 41 5.62 9.73 -3.42
N PHE A 42 6.40 8.64 -3.37
CA PHE A 42 7.35 8.31 -4.43
C PHE A 42 6.64 8.06 -5.77
N CYS A 43 5.61 7.20 -5.80
CA CYS A 43 4.85 6.90 -7.01
C CYS A 43 4.22 8.16 -7.61
N GLN A 44 3.57 8.99 -6.80
CA GLN A 44 2.98 10.25 -7.25
C GLN A 44 4.03 11.19 -7.85
N THR A 45 5.18 11.34 -7.18
CA THR A 45 6.28 12.17 -7.68
C THR A 45 6.82 11.62 -8.99
N PHE A 46 7.08 10.32 -9.07
CA PHE A 46 7.58 9.65 -10.27
C PHE A 46 6.60 9.83 -11.44
N PHE A 47 5.33 9.50 -11.27
CA PHE A 47 4.33 9.61 -12.33
C PHE A 47 4.15 11.04 -12.83
N LYS A 48 4.18 12.03 -11.92
CA LYS A 48 4.15 13.45 -12.29
C LYS A 48 5.38 13.85 -13.11
N LEU A 49 6.57 13.38 -12.75
CA LEU A 49 7.81 13.70 -13.48
C LEU A 49 7.83 13.14 -14.90
N TYR A 50 7.19 11.99 -15.12
CA TYR A 50 7.17 11.31 -16.43
C TYR A 50 5.88 11.54 -17.23
N ASP A 51 5.00 12.44 -16.77
CA ASP A 51 3.67 12.72 -17.36
C ASP A 51 2.82 11.45 -17.59
N ILE A 52 2.99 10.47 -16.70
CA ILE A 52 2.27 9.19 -16.75
C ILE A 52 1.00 9.33 -15.91
N GLY A 53 -0.17 9.29 -16.54
CA GLY A 53 -1.44 9.38 -15.79
C GLY A 53 -1.58 10.75 -15.12
N LYS A 54 -1.76 11.78 -15.95
CA LYS A 54 -1.89 13.21 -15.59
C LYS A 54 -2.97 13.52 -14.54
N ASP A 55 -3.82 12.55 -14.23
CA ASP A 55 -4.85 12.60 -13.19
C ASP A 55 -4.35 11.97 -11.88
N ILE A 56 -4.57 12.68 -10.77
CA ILE A 56 -4.08 12.35 -9.43
C ILE A 56 -4.53 10.94 -9.07
N PHE A 57 -3.58 10.00 -9.01
CA PHE A 57 -3.85 8.65 -8.50
C PHE A 57 -4.48 8.75 -7.12
N GLN A 58 -5.69 8.21 -6.99
CA GLN A 58 -6.35 8.06 -5.71
C GLN A 58 -5.68 6.93 -4.94
N PHE A 59 -5.52 7.15 -3.64
CA PHE A 59 -4.83 6.22 -2.77
C PHE A 59 -5.79 5.61 -1.75
N SER A 60 -5.76 4.29 -1.63
CA SER A 60 -6.38 3.62 -0.48
C SER A 60 -5.49 2.51 0.08
N ILE A 61 -5.45 2.43 1.41
CA ILE A 61 -4.97 1.24 2.11
C ILE A 61 -6.19 0.37 2.29
N ASN A 62 -6.37 -0.51 1.32
CA ASN A 62 -7.45 -1.46 1.37
C ASN A 62 -7.10 -2.58 2.36
N TRP A 63 -7.58 -2.40 3.59
CA TRP A 63 -7.83 -3.50 4.51
C TRP A 63 -9.03 -4.29 4.01
N VAL A 64 -8.90 -4.96 2.86
CA VAL A 64 -10.04 -5.66 2.29
C VAL A 64 -10.38 -6.82 3.23
N PRO A 65 -11.55 -6.83 3.89
CA PRO A 65 -11.92 -7.91 4.79
C PRO A 65 -11.99 -9.26 4.07
N SER A 66 -12.22 -9.22 2.76
CA SER A 66 -12.29 -10.38 1.86
C SER A 66 -10.93 -10.94 1.43
N ILE A 67 -9.81 -10.27 1.74
CA ILE A 67 -8.48 -10.83 1.49
C ILE A 67 -8.10 -11.70 2.70
N PRO A 68 -7.78 -12.99 2.50
CA PRO A 68 -7.32 -13.86 3.57
C PRO A 68 -6.11 -13.26 4.28
N THR A 69 -6.14 -13.28 5.59
CA THR A 69 -5.05 -12.78 6.42
C THR A 69 -4.29 -13.92 7.07
N GLN A 70 -3.03 -13.66 7.39
CA GLN A 70 -2.17 -14.64 8.01
C GLN A 70 -2.28 -14.50 9.54
N ASP A 71 -2.52 -15.62 10.22
CA ASP A 71 -2.63 -15.69 11.68
C ASP A 71 -1.30 -16.09 12.35
N ASN A 72 -0.34 -16.59 11.56
CA ASN A 72 1.04 -16.82 11.97
C ASN A 72 1.85 -15.50 11.94
N GLY A 73 2.88 -15.37 12.77
CA GLY A 73 3.69 -14.14 12.82
C GLY A 73 2.99 -12.93 13.48
N LEU A 74 1.92 -13.19 14.23
CA LEU A 74 1.27 -12.22 15.14
C LEU A 74 1.98 -12.12 16.51
N VAL A 75 3.05 -12.89 16.72
CA VAL A 75 3.85 -12.95 17.96
C VAL A 75 4.64 -11.66 18.18
#